data_AF-A0A3D0SP92-F1
#
_entry.id   AF-A0A3D0SP92-F1
#
_cell.length_a   1.000
_cell.length_b   1.000
_cell.length_c   1.000
_cell.angle_alpha   90.00
_cell.angle_beta   90.00
_cell.angle_gamma   90.00
#
_symmetry.space_group_name_H-M   'P 1'
#
loop_
_entity.id
_entity.type
_entity.pdbx_description
1 polymer ?
#
loop_
_entity_poly.entity_id
_entity_poly.type
_entity_poly.pdbx_seq_one_letter_code
_entity_poly.pdbx_strand_id
1 'polypeptide(L)' 'MNSSLEWSPRLTVATIIERDGQFLLVEEYADGDELVYNQPAGHLDEHETL' A
#
# COMPACT_ATOMS: atom_id res chain seq x y z
N MET A 1 -30.62 13.46 10.35
CA MET A 1 -29.73 12.73 9.43
C MET A 1 -28.32 13.16 9.76
N ASN A 2 -27.62 12.44 10.65
CA ASN A 2 -26.23 12.73 10.94
C ASN A 2 -25.39 11.97 9.92
N SER A 3 -24.92 12.65 8.88
CA SER A 3 -23.80 12.20 8.08
C SER A 3 -22.53 12.50 8.87
N SER A 4 -22.13 11.60 9.77
CA SER A 4 -20.74 11.55 10.22
C SER A 4 -19.89 11.41 8.96
N LEU A 5 -18.98 12.36 8.70
CA LEU A 5 -17.99 12.19 7.63
C LEU A 5 -17.21 10.91 7.96
N GLU A 6 -17.47 9.85 7.20
CA GLU A 6 -16.63 8.66 7.17
C GLU A 6 -15.24 9.13 6.76
N TRP A 7 -14.26 8.94 7.65
CA TRP A 7 -12.86 9.18 7.33
C TRP A 7 -12.50 8.31 6.10
N SER A 8 -11.97 8.92 5.03
CA SER A 8 -11.54 8.21 3.81
C SER A 8 -10.27 8.80 3.19
N PRO A 9 -9.14 8.84 3.91
CA PRO A 9 -7.87 9.01 3.24
C PRO A 9 -7.58 7.71 2.49
N ARG A 10 -7.64 7.80 1.16
CA ARG A 10 -7.03 6.81 0.29
C ARG A 10 -5.51 7.03 0.34
N LEU A 11 -4.90 6.63 1.45
CA LEU A 11 -3.46 6.71 1.68
C LEU A 11 -2.89 5.30 1.60
N THR A 12 -1.87 5.13 0.76
CA THR A 12 -1.10 3.90 0.64
C THR A 12 0.32 4.17 1.13
N VAL A 13 0.84 3.26 1.93
CA VAL A 13 2.23 3.22 2.41
C VAL A 13 2.95 2.12 1.65
N ALA A 14 4.17 2.41 1.19
CA ALA A 14 5.05 1.42 0.56
C ALA A 14 6.36 1.32 1.34
N THR A 15 6.89 0.11 1.50
CA THR A 15 8.12 -0.16 2.24
C THR A 15 9.25 -0.50 1.28
N ILE A 16 10.41 0.15 1.44
CA ILE A 16 11.63 -0.18 0.71
C ILE A 16 12.55 -1.00 1.63
N ILE A 17 12.86 -2.23 1.20
CA ILE A 17 13.73 -3.13 1.94
C ILE A 17 14.95 -3.41 1.08
N GLU A 18 16.11 -2.93 1.52
CA GLU A 18 17.40 -3.12 0.87
C GLU A 18 18.28 -4.05 1.71
N ARG A 19 19.07 -4.89 1.04
CA ARG A 19 20.14 -5.71 1.63
C ARG A 19 21.22 -5.98 0.59
N ASP A 20 22.46 -5.59 0.89
CA ASP A 20 23.66 -5.86 0.07
C ASP A 20 23.53 -5.40 -1.40
N GLY A 21 22.90 -4.24 -1.60
CA GLY A 21 22.60 -3.66 -2.92
C GLY A 21 21.40 -4.30 -3.63
N GLN A 22 20.68 -5.22 -2.98
CA GLN A 22 19.49 -5.89 -3.51
C GLN A 22 18.22 -5.35 -2.82
N PHE A 23 17.11 -5.31 -3.56
CA PHE A 23 15.82 -4.83 -3.05
C PHE A 23 14.77 -5.94 -3.06
N LEU A 24 13.93 -5.99 -2.04
CA LEU A 24 12.76 -6.86 -2.03
C LEU A 24 11.66 -6.27 -2.91
N LEU A 25 11.18 -7.07 -3.85
CA LEU A 25 9.99 -6.81 -4.66
C LEU A 25 8.98 -7.94 -4.45
N VAL A 26 7.70 -7.64 -4.67
CA VAL A 26 6.61 -8.61 -4.70
C VAL A 26 5.99 -8.62 -6.10
N GLU A 27 5.47 -9.77 -6.51
CA GLU A 27 4.63 -9.89 -7.70
C GLU A 27 3.17 -9.61 -7.32
N GLU A 28 2.50 -8.79 -8.11
CA GLU A 28 1.09 -8.43 -7.91
C GLU A 28 0.36 -8.45 -9.26
N TYR A 29 -0.95 -8.73 -9.21
CA TYR A 29 -1.85 -8.53 -10.35
C TYR A 29 -2.52 -7.16 -10.23
N ALA A 30 -2.17 -6.24 -11.13
CA ALA A 30 -2.72 -4.88 -11.19
C ALA A 30 -3.67 -4.73 -12.39
N ASP A 31 -4.55 -3.72 -12.33
CA ASP A 31 -5.48 -3.34 -13.42
C ASP A 31 -6.19 -4.53 -14.11
N GLY A 32 -6.61 -5.50 -13.30
CA GLY A 32 -7.13 -6.79 -13.75
C GLY A 32 -6.12 -7.90 -13.50
N ASP A 33 -5.52 -8.44 -14.56
CA ASP A 33 -4.60 -9.59 -14.52
C ASP A 33 -3.18 -9.22 -15.01
N GLU A 34 -2.81 -7.94 -15.04
CA GLU A 34 -1.46 -7.53 -15.42
C GLU A 34 -0.47 -7.88 -14.29
N LEU A 35 0.48 -8.76 -14.57
CA LEU A 35 1.53 -9.10 -13.61
C LEU A 35 2.57 -7.97 -13.56
N VAL A 36 2.71 -7.35 -12.39
CA VAL A 36 3.67 -6.27 -12.13
C VAL A 36 4.58 -6.62 -10.96
N TYR A 37 5.77 -6.01 -10.93
CA TYR A 37 6.61 -6.00 -9.75
C TYR A 37 6.36 -4.72 -8.94
N ASN A 38 6.13 -4.88 -7.65
CA ASN A 38 5.81 -3.79 -6.75
C ASN A 38 6.67 -3.84 -5.49
N GLN A 39 6.65 -2.75 -4.73
CA GLN A 39 7.14 -2.72 -3.35
C GLN A 39 6.05 -3.28 -2.43
N PRO A 40 6.40 -3.91 -1.29
CA PRO A 40 5.41 -4.23 -0.26
C PRO A 40 4.65 -2.96 0.14
N ALA A 41 3.34 -2.94 -0.09
CA ALA A 41 2.50 -1.75 0.12
C ALA A 41 1.13 -2.12 0.72
N GLY A 42 0.48 -1.15 1.37
CA GLY A 42 -0.82 -1.32 2.01
C GLY A 42 -1.49 0.02 2.36
N HIS A 43 -2.78 0.00 2.67
CA HIS A 43 -3.50 1.19 3.11
C HIS A 43 -3.16 1.50 4.57
N LEU A 44 -3.16 2.79 4.93
CA LEU A 44 -3.14 3.18 6.33
C LEU A 44 -4.59 3.15 6.87
N ASP A 45 -4.82 2.44 7.97
CA ASP A 45 -6.11 2.43 8.66
C ASP A 45 -6.25 3.60 9.66
N GLU A 46 -7.49 3.92 10.08
CA GLU A 46 -7.85 5.15 10.83
C GLU A 46 -7.06 5.38 12.13
N HIS A 47 -6.50 4.32 12.70
CA HIS A 47 -5.79 4.36 13.98
C HIS A 47 -4.35 3.86 13.86
N GLU A 48 -3.86 3.65 12.64
CA GLU A 48 -2.49 3.27 12.40
C GLU A 48 -1.59 4.51 12.31
N THR A 49 -0.35 4.32 12.71
CA THR A 49 0.71 5.33 12.57
C THR A 49 1.71 4.86 11.52
N LEU A 50 2.43 5.82 10.93
CA LEU A 50 3.58 5.55 10.08
C LEU A 50 4.80 5.11 10.91
#